data_AF-A0A3C0PBI9-F1
#
_entry.id   AF-A0A3C0PBI9-F1
#
_cell.length_a   1.000
_cell.length_b   1.000
_cell.length_c   1.000
_cell.angle_alpha   90.00
_cell.angle_beta   90.00
_cell.angle_gamma   90.00
#
_symmetry.space_group_name_H-M   'P 1'
#
loop_
_entity.id
_entity.type
_entity.pdbx_description
1 polymer ?
#
loop_
_entity_poly.entity_id
_entity_poly.type
_entity_poly.pdbx_seq_one_letter_code
_entity_poly.pdbx_strand_id
1 'polypeptide(L)'
;MEKEVIEEQKPSAKVGVIKRIISMALVVICAGLVIAISLCSFLPKSFNPGLNEPNYIRIFSSSNENINNTTYSSDSDEYKQIMSLYGESFETTIFGALFQGKANEGVSFKEGYQSLSSLSGTYIEFNYNEVQTIKLNGKTLKEAGIDTQFSNQNYRSVVIEVVDSDSFAQINVYFRYNDSGSTTYSYLRFLTFAKQSALYDYLQKL
;
A
#
# COMPACT_ATOMS: atom_id res chain seq x y z
N MET A 1 4.97 -18.31 82.88
CA MET A 1 4.53 -18.95 81.62
C MET A 1 3.48 -18.04 81.04
N GLU A 2 3.90 -17.00 80.32
CA GLU A 2 3.00 -16.02 79.68
C GLU A 2 2.48 -16.62 78.38
N LYS A 3 1.16 -16.57 78.18
CA LYS A 3 0.53 -16.93 76.92
C LYS A 3 0.46 -15.69 76.04
N GLU A 4 1.24 -15.68 74.97
CA GLU A 4 1.09 -14.72 73.88
C GLU A 4 -0.28 -14.92 73.21
N VAL A 5 -1.12 -13.89 73.29
CA VAL A 5 -2.37 -13.82 72.53
C VAL A 5 -2.01 -13.30 71.14
N ILE A 6 -1.97 -14.20 70.16
CA ILE A 6 -1.81 -13.83 68.75
C ILE A 6 -3.15 -13.28 68.28
N GLU A 7 -3.22 -11.95 68.18
CA GLU A 7 -4.39 -11.25 67.67
C GLU A 7 -4.47 -11.45 66.14
N GLU A 8 -5.43 -12.27 65.71
CA GLU A 8 -5.64 -12.61 64.31
C GLU A 8 -6.18 -11.37 63.56
N GLN A 9 -5.30 -10.68 62.81
CA GLN A 9 -5.69 -9.53 62.00
C GLN A 9 -6.70 -9.95 60.92
N LYS A 10 -7.98 -9.71 61.19
CA LYS A 10 -9.08 -9.93 60.27
C LYS A 10 -8.87 -9.01 59.05
N PRO A 11 -8.79 -9.54 57.81
CA PRO A 11 -8.52 -8.72 56.64
C PRO A 11 -9.61 -7.66 56.47
N SER A 12 -9.19 -6.40 56.42
CA SER A 12 -10.09 -5.25 56.28
C SER A 12 -10.97 -5.42 55.04
N ALA A 13 -12.30 -5.34 55.22
CA ALA A 13 -13.28 -5.45 54.15
C ALA A 13 -13.02 -4.50 52.97
N LYS A 14 -12.32 -3.37 53.22
CA LYS A 14 -11.87 -2.42 52.20
C LYS A 14 -10.89 -3.04 51.19
N VAL A 15 -10.03 -3.97 51.62
CA VAL A 15 -9.06 -4.66 50.74
C VAL A 15 -9.77 -5.58 49.74
N GLY A 16 -10.86 -6.24 50.16
CA GLY A 16 -11.67 -7.08 49.28
C GLY A 16 -12.42 -6.28 48.21
N VAL A 17 -12.94 -5.10 48.57
CA VAL A 17 -13.63 -4.20 47.64
C VAL A 17 -12.65 -3.60 46.62
N ILE A 18 -11.47 -3.16 47.06
CA ILE A 18 -10.44 -2.62 46.16
C ILE A 18 -9.97 -3.68 45.14
N LYS A 19 -9.72 -4.93 45.59
CA LYS A 19 -9.36 -6.03 44.67
C LYS A 19 -10.44 -6.30 43.62
N ARG A 20 -11.73 -6.23 43.99
CA ARG A 20 -12.84 -6.40 43.04
C ARG A 20 -12.93 -5.26 42.03
N ILE A 21 -12.75 -4.01 42.45
CA ILE A 21 -12.74 -2.85 41.55
C ILE A 21 -11.58 -2.95 40.55
N ILE A 22 -10.38 -3.30 41.01
CA ILE A 22 -9.21 -3.48 40.14
C ILE A 22 -9.46 -4.62 39.15
N SER A 23 -9.98 -5.77 39.60
CA SER A 23 -10.31 -6.89 38.72
C SER A 23 -11.35 -6.52 37.67
N MET A 24 -12.38 -5.75 38.04
CA MET A 24 -13.44 -5.34 37.12
C MET A 24 -12.92 -4.32 36.10
N ALA A 25 -12.10 -3.36 36.53
CA ALA A 25 -11.41 -2.43 35.64
C ALA A 25 -10.52 -3.18 34.64
N LEU A 26 -9.77 -4.19 35.09
CA LEU A 26 -8.92 -5.00 34.22
C LEU A 26 -9.73 -5.74 33.15
N VAL A 27 -10.86 -6.34 33.53
CA VAL A 27 -11.76 -7.04 32.59
C VAL A 27 -12.33 -6.07 31.55
N VAL A 28 -12.73 -4.87 31.95
CA VAL A 28 -13.23 -3.84 31.03
C VAL A 28 -12.13 -3.39 30.06
N ILE A 29 -10.91 -3.19 30.55
CA ILE A 29 -9.75 -2.84 29.71
C ILE A 29 -9.42 -3.97 28.73
N CYS A 30 -9.39 -5.23 29.19
CA CYS A 30 -9.14 -6.39 28.33
C CYS A 30 -10.23 -6.56 27.27
N ALA A 31 -11.50 -6.42 27.64
CA ALA A 31 -12.61 -6.50 26.68
C ALA A 31 -12.53 -5.37 25.64
N GLY A 32 -12.19 -4.15 26.07
CA GLY A 32 -11.95 -3.02 25.17
C GLY A 32 -10.79 -3.27 24.20
N LEU A 33 -9.68 -3.84 24.70
CA LEU A 33 -8.53 -4.23 23.87
C LEU A 33 -8.90 -5.30 22.85
N VAL A 34 -9.64 -6.34 23.25
CA VAL A 34 -10.08 -7.40 22.32
C VAL A 34 -10.97 -6.84 21.21
N ILE A 35 -11.88 -5.93 21.54
CA ILE A 35 -12.73 -5.26 20.54
C ILE A 35 -11.87 -4.40 19.60
N ALA A 36 -10.95 -3.59 20.13
CA ALA A 36 -10.05 -2.77 19.32
C ALA A 36 -9.16 -3.61 18.40
N ILE A 37 -8.62 -4.73 18.91
CA ILE A 37 -7.83 -5.70 18.13
C ILE A 37 -8.69 -6.35 17.04
N SER A 38 -9.93 -6.68 17.35
CA SER A 38 -10.83 -7.27 16.37
C SER A 38 -11.13 -6.27 15.24
N LEU A 39 -11.49 -5.02 15.58
CA LEU A 39 -11.76 -3.96 14.60
C LEU A 39 -10.57 -3.65 13.70
N CYS A 40 -9.37 -3.47 14.27
CA CYS A 40 -8.17 -3.21 13.48
C CYS A 40 -7.73 -4.41 12.61
N SER A 41 -8.27 -5.62 12.84
CA SER A 41 -8.02 -6.79 11.99
C SER A 41 -8.91 -6.79 10.74
N PHE A 42 -10.04 -6.09 10.77
CA PHE A 42 -10.99 -6.02 9.65
C PHE A 42 -10.96 -4.69 8.89
N LEU A 43 -10.42 -3.62 9.48
CA LEU A 43 -10.32 -2.34 8.79
C LEU A 43 -9.29 -2.40 7.66
N PRO A 44 -9.71 -2.19 6.40
CA PRO A 44 -8.79 -2.18 5.28
C PRO A 44 -7.93 -0.92 5.32
N LYS A 45 -6.64 -1.10 5.05
CA LYS A 45 -5.69 -0.03 4.76
C LYS A 45 -5.20 -0.22 3.34
N SER A 46 -5.48 0.75 2.49
CA SER A 46 -4.99 0.77 1.11
C SER A 46 -3.73 1.63 1.03
N PHE A 47 -2.73 1.10 0.32
CA PHE A 47 -1.53 1.82 -0.08
C PHE A 47 -1.57 2.19 -1.57
N ASN A 48 -2.75 2.15 -2.21
CA ASN A 48 -2.87 2.46 -3.63
C ASN A 48 -2.49 3.93 -3.87
N PRO A 49 -1.61 4.23 -4.85
CA PRO A 49 -1.21 5.59 -5.18
C PRO A 49 -2.37 6.47 -5.71
N GLY A 50 -3.54 5.89 -6.00
CA GLY A 50 -4.73 6.64 -6.42
C GLY A 50 -4.63 7.12 -7.87
N LEU A 51 -4.04 6.29 -8.74
CA LEU A 51 -4.03 6.54 -10.18
C LEU A 51 -5.45 6.49 -10.73
N ASN A 52 -5.74 7.34 -11.72
CA ASN A 52 -7.00 7.26 -12.45
C ASN A 52 -7.07 5.94 -13.23
N GLU A 53 -8.29 5.46 -13.50
CA GLU A 53 -8.49 4.30 -14.35
C GLU A 53 -7.95 4.57 -15.77
N PRO A 54 -7.09 3.69 -16.31
CA PRO A 54 -6.56 3.85 -17.67
C PRO A 54 -7.63 3.59 -18.74
N ASN A 55 -7.41 4.10 -19.94
CA ASN A 55 -8.25 3.76 -21.10
C ASN A 55 -7.87 2.40 -21.70
N TYR A 56 -6.60 2.04 -21.61
CA TYR A 56 -6.10 0.73 -22.00
C TYR A 56 -4.83 0.40 -21.22
N ILE A 57 -4.57 -0.89 -21.06
CA ILE A 57 -3.40 -1.43 -20.39
C ILE A 57 -2.54 -2.11 -21.43
N ARG A 58 -1.25 -1.81 -21.44
CA ARG A 58 -0.28 -2.57 -22.23
C ARG A 58 0.61 -3.36 -21.29
N ILE A 59 0.72 -4.66 -21.53
CA ILE A 59 1.63 -5.53 -20.81
C ILE A 59 2.88 -5.67 -21.64
N PHE A 60 4.02 -5.55 -20.98
CA PHE A 60 5.32 -5.84 -21.58
C PHE A 60 6.02 -6.88 -20.75
N SER A 61 6.45 -7.93 -21.42
CA SER A 61 7.25 -8.99 -20.83
C SER A 61 8.61 -8.97 -21.50
N SER A 62 9.61 -8.47 -20.78
CA SER A 62 11.00 -8.49 -21.24
C SER A 62 11.62 -9.82 -20.81
N SER A 63 11.69 -10.76 -21.75
CA SER A 63 12.64 -11.88 -21.69
C SER A 63 13.82 -11.51 -22.58
N ASN A 64 15.04 -11.92 -22.23
CA ASN A 64 16.34 -11.40 -22.69
C ASN A 64 16.53 -11.10 -24.20
N GLU A 65 15.63 -11.46 -25.11
CA GLU A 65 15.76 -11.19 -26.55
C GLU A 65 14.46 -10.77 -27.28
N ASN A 66 13.28 -10.74 -26.63
CA ASN A 66 12.03 -10.31 -27.28
C ASN A 66 11.14 -9.50 -26.32
N ILE A 67 10.74 -8.30 -26.75
CA ILE A 67 9.71 -7.51 -26.08
C ILE A 67 8.37 -7.88 -26.71
N ASN A 68 7.64 -8.77 -26.06
CA ASN A 68 6.24 -8.99 -26.39
C ASN A 68 5.43 -7.86 -25.73
N ASN A 69 4.56 -7.22 -26.51
CA ASN A 69 3.57 -6.31 -25.98
C ASN A 69 2.17 -6.74 -26.37
N THR A 70 1.28 -6.78 -25.39
CA THR A 70 -0.15 -7.05 -25.60
C THR A 70 -0.94 -5.89 -25.02
N THR A 71 -1.95 -5.43 -25.75
CA THR A 71 -2.77 -4.28 -25.35
C THR A 71 -4.21 -4.72 -25.09
N TYR A 72 -4.74 -4.35 -23.94
CA TYR A 72 -6.09 -4.67 -23.47
C TYR A 72 -6.88 -3.38 -23.29
N SER A 73 -8.02 -3.28 -23.96
CA SER A 73 -8.95 -2.15 -23.85
C SER A 73 -9.83 -2.29 -22.60
N SER A 74 -10.39 -1.17 -22.13
CA SER A 74 -11.16 -1.11 -20.86
C SER A 74 -12.41 -1.99 -20.80
N ASP A 75 -12.92 -2.42 -21.95
CA ASP A 75 -14.08 -3.31 -22.08
C ASP A 75 -13.73 -4.80 -21.99
N SER A 76 -12.46 -5.17 -22.20
CA SER A 76 -11.97 -6.55 -22.13
C SER A 76 -12.01 -7.11 -20.71
N ASP A 77 -12.15 -8.43 -20.60
CA ASP A 77 -12.17 -9.11 -19.30
C ASP A 77 -10.77 -9.15 -18.68
N GLU A 78 -9.73 -9.25 -19.51
CA GLU A 78 -8.34 -9.16 -19.08
C GLU A 78 -8.04 -7.82 -18.44
N TYR A 79 -8.51 -6.71 -19.03
CA TYR A 79 -8.36 -5.38 -18.42
C TYR A 79 -8.98 -5.32 -17.02
N LYS A 80 -10.23 -5.79 -16.88
CA LYS A 80 -10.94 -5.78 -15.60
C LYS A 80 -10.22 -6.63 -14.56
N GLN A 81 -9.74 -7.81 -14.97
CA GLN A 81 -9.00 -8.72 -14.10
C GLN A 81 -7.67 -8.11 -13.66
N ILE A 82 -6.92 -7.47 -14.57
CA ILE A 82 -5.68 -6.76 -14.25
C ILE A 82 -5.95 -5.63 -13.26
N MET A 83 -6.98 -4.81 -13.49
CA MET A 83 -7.32 -3.71 -12.58
C MET A 83 -7.77 -4.19 -11.21
N SER A 84 -8.52 -5.29 -11.12
CA SER A 84 -8.91 -5.91 -9.84
C SER A 84 -7.68 -6.37 -9.06
N LEU A 85 -6.82 -7.20 -9.69
CA LEU A 85 -5.61 -7.73 -9.06
C LEU A 85 -4.62 -6.62 -8.70
N TYR A 86 -4.53 -5.57 -9.53
CA TYR A 86 -3.75 -4.38 -9.21
C TYR A 86 -4.28 -3.67 -7.96
N GLY A 87 -5.60 -3.44 -7.86
CA GLY A 87 -6.21 -2.83 -6.68
C GLY A 87 -5.97 -3.65 -5.41
N GLU A 88 -6.24 -4.95 -5.47
CA GLU A 88 -6.04 -5.90 -4.38
C GLU A 88 -4.57 -5.97 -3.92
N SER A 89 -3.62 -5.76 -4.83
CA SER A 89 -2.19 -5.79 -4.50
C SER A 89 -1.79 -4.76 -3.44
N PHE A 90 -2.56 -3.68 -3.25
CA PHE A 90 -2.26 -2.63 -2.26
C PHE A 90 -3.10 -2.71 -0.99
N GLU A 91 -4.00 -3.69 -0.89
CA GLU A 91 -4.88 -3.82 0.25
C GLU A 91 -4.25 -4.71 1.33
N THR A 92 -4.29 -4.24 2.57
CA THR A 92 -3.92 -5.03 3.75
C THR A 92 -4.74 -4.59 4.96
N THR A 93 -4.65 -5.34 6.04
CA THR A 93 -5.31 -4.96 7.30
C THR A 93 -4.42 -4.00 8.10
N ILE A 94 -5.01 -3.17 8.96
CA ILE A 94 -4.23 -2.27 9.84
C ILE A 94 -3.22 -3.07 10.69
N PHE A 95 -3.59 -4.26 11.18
CA PHE A 95 -2.63 -5.15 11.86
C PHE A 95 -1.53 -5.66 10.95
N GLY A 96 -1.87 -6.07 9.72
CA GLY A 96 -0.88 -6.47 8.73
C GLY A 96 0.16 -5.37 8.51
N ALA A 97 -0.29 -4.14 8.35
CA ALA A 97 0.59 -2.98 8.27
C ALA A 97 1.36 -2.74 9.59
N LEU A 98 0.76 -2.93 10.77
CA LEU A 98 1.41 -2.72 12.07
C LEU A 98 2.55 -3.69 12.32
N PHE A 99 2.34 -4.99 12.10
CA PHE A 99 3.38 -6.01 12.29
C PHE A 99 4.54 -5.88 11.30
N GLN A 100 4.32 -5.21 10.17
CA GLN A 100 5.36 -4.87 9.20
C GLN A 100 6.03 -3.52 9.49
N GLY A 101 5.62 -2.82 10.55
CA GLY A 101 6.13 -1.49 10.91
C GLY A 101 5.61 -0.35 10.02
N LYS A 102 4.54 -0.58 9.24
CA LYS A 102 3.97 0.31 8.21
C LYS A 102 2.58 0.85 8.55
N ALA A 103 2.08 0.63 9.76
CA ALA A 103 0.76 1.12 10.20
C ALA A 103 0.58 2.64 10.09
N ASN A 104 1.66 3.40 10.27
CA ASN A 104 1.64 4.86 10.17
C ASN A 104 2.26 5.39 8.87
N GLU A 105 2.81 4.51 8.02
CA GLU A 105 3.35 4.90 6.72
C GLU A 105 2.20 5.00 5.71
N GLY A 106 2.28 6.00 4.82
CA GLY A 106 1.40 6.11 3.66
C GLY A 106 2.19 5.86 2.38
N VAL A 107 1.62 6.25 1.25
CA VAL A 107 2.37 6.33 0.00
C VAL A 107 3.46 7.38 0.17
N SER A 108 4.71 6.96 0.05
CA SER A 108 5.86 7.85 0.13
C SER A 108 6.40 8.16 -1.25
N PHE A 109 6.97 9.35 -1.38
CA PHE A 109 7.40 9.92 -2.64
C PHE A 109 8.91 10.09 -2.61
N LYS A 110 9.59 9.63 -3.66
CA LYS A 110 11.01 9.91 -3.87
C LYS A 110 11.25 10.31 -5.31
N GLU A 111 11.87 11.47 -5.50
CA GLU A 111 12.34 11.87 -6.83
C GLU A 111 13.54 11.02 -7.25
N GLY A 112 13.57 10.65 -8.51
CA GLY A 112 14.70 9.97 -9.12
C GLY A 112 14.59 10.01 -10.63
N TYR A 113 15.74 10.12 -11.29
CA TYR A 113 15.82 9.99 -12.74
C TYR A 113 16.33 8.59 -13.06
N GLN A 114 15.64 7.89 -13.94
CA GLN A 114 16.11 6.63 -14.52
C GLN A 114 15.86 6.70 -16.03
N SER A 115 16.45 5.80 -16.82
CA SER A 115 16.02 5.57 -18.20
C SER A 115 15.22 4.26 -18.23
N LEU A 116 14.00 4.26 -18.79
CA LEU A 116 13.17 3.04 -18.95
C LEU A 116 13.74 2.11 -20.04
N SER A 117 14.72 2.56 -20.82
CA SER A 117 15.33 1.76 -21.90
C SER A 117 16.00 0.47 -21.39
N SER A 118 16.04 0.24 -20.07
CA SER A 118 16.60 -0.95 -19.44
C SER A 118 15.70 -1.56 -18.35
N LEU A 119 14.37 -1.41 -18.40
CA LEU A 119 13.53 -2.23 -17.52
C LEU A 119 13.58 -3.70 -17.96
N SER A 120 13.97 -4.56 -17.04
CA SER A 120 13.96 -6.01 -17.19
C SER A 120 12.79 -6.60 -16.41
N GLY A 121 12.18 -7.67 -16.90
CA GLY A 121 11.03 -8.32 -16.25
C GLY A 121 9.68 -7.92 -16.85
N THR A 122 8.63 -8.06 -16.05
CA THR A 122 7.24 -7.79 -16.45
C THR A 122 6.82 -6.41 -15.97
N TYR A 123 6.29 -5.60 -16.87
CA TYR A 123 5.76 -4.28 -16.54
C TYR A 123 4.44 -4.00 -17.25
N ILE A 124 3.59 -3.24 -16.57
CA ILE A 124 2.30 -2.80 -17.09
C ILE A 124 2.37 -1.30 -17.37
N GLU A 125 1.88 -0.87 -18.52
CA GLU A 125 1.73 0.54 -18.87
C GLU A 125 0.24 0.89 -18.89
N PHE A 126 -0.16 1.70 -17.94
CA PHE A 126 -1.46 2.35 -17.89
C PHE A 126 -1.44 3.53 -18.83
N ASN A 127 -2.33 3.56 -19.82
CA ASN A 127 -2.38 4.61 -20.82
C ASN A 127 -3.69 5.39 -20.75
N TYR A 128 -3.60 6.70 -20.98
CA TYR A 128 -4.68 7.65 -20.86
C TYR A 128 -4.87 8.44 -22.17
N ASN A 129 -6.10 8.48 -22.65
CA ASN A 129 -6.52 9.27 -23.80
C ASN A 129 -6.52 10.77 -23.51
N GLU A 130 -6.63 11.14 -22.23
CA GLU A 130 -6.54 12.51 -21.76
C GLU A 130 -5.27 12.74 -20.95
N VAL A 131 -4.77 13.99 -20.98
CA VAL A 131 -3.64 14.38 -20.14
C VAL A 131 -4.03 14.30 -18.67
N GLN A 132 -3.15 13.72 -17.87
CA GLN A 132 -3.30 13.55 -16.43
C GLN A 132 -2.28 14.41 -15.68
N THR A 133 -2.64 14.82 -14.47
CA THR A 133 -1.75 15.45 -13.49
C THR A 133 -1.50 14.49 -12.34
N ILE A 134 -0.31 14.57 -11.74
CA ILE A 134 0.06 13.69 -10.63
C ILE A 134 -0.75 14.11 -9.41
N LYS A 135 -1.47 13.14 -8.84
CA LYS A 135 -2.19 13.31 -7.58
C LYS A 135 -1.69 12.30 -6.57
N LEU A 136 -1.45 12.75 -5.35
CA LEU A 136 -1.18 11.90 -4.20
C LEU A 136 -2.33 12.09 -3.21
N ASN A 137 -3.03 11.00 -2.88
CA ASN A 137 -4.20 11.03 -1.98
C ASN A 137 -5.24 12.09 -2.39
N GLY A 138 -5.49 12.22 -3.69
CA GLY A 138 -6.46 13.17 -4.25
C GLY A 138 -5.97 14.63 -4.35
N LYS A 139 -4.77 14.96 -3.87
CA LYS A 139 -4.18 16.31 -3.97
C LYS A 139 -3.10 16.35 -5.03
N THR A 140 -3.00 17.44 -5.77
CA THR A 140 -1.83 17.70 -6.62
C THR A 140 -0.56 17.77 -5.75
N LEU A 141 0.61 17.51 -6.34
CA LEU A 141 1.88 17.61 -5.60
C LEU A 141 2.03 18.99 -4.93
N LYS A 142 1.64 20.07 -5.63
CA LYS A 142 1.66 21.43 -5.10
C LYS A 142 0.74 21.61 -3.88
N GLU A 143 -0.48 21.08 -3.94
CA GLU A 143 -1.43 21.11 -2.80
C GLU A 143 -0.97 20.24 -1.62
N ALA A 144 -0.15 19.22 -1.88
CA ALA A 144 0.52 18.42 -0.86
C ALA A 144 1.77 19.10 -0.29
N GLY A 145 2.14 20.31 -0.75
CA GLY A 145 3.35 21.01 -0.32
C GLY A 145 4.64 20.40 -0.88
N ILE A 146 4.52 19.54 -1.90
CA ILE A 146 5.62 18.87 -2.58
C ILE A 146 6.02 19.76 -3.77
N ASP A 147 7.03 20.60 -3.56
CA ASP A 147 7.57 21.50 -4.58
C ASP A 147 8.74 20.83 -5.30
N THR A 148 8.49 20.40 -6.53
CA THR A 148 9.38 19.58 -7.33
C THR A 148 9.28 20.06 -8.77
N GLN A 149 10.31 19.80 -9.57
CA GLN A 149 10.25 20.06 -11.02
C GLN A 149 9.11 19.29 -11.73
N PHE A 150 8.55 18.28 -11.07
CA PHE A 150 7.45 17.45 -11.58
C PHE A 150 6.06 17.94 -11.17
N SER A 151 5.97 18.94 -10.28
CA SER A 151 4.70 19.36 -9.67
C SER A 151 3.70 19.96 -10.67
N ASN A 152 4.15 20.36 -11.86
CA ASN A 152 3.30 20.85 -12.97
C ASN A 152 3.33 19.91 -14.19
N GLN A 153 3.91 18.72 -14.08
CA GLN A 153 4.12 17.86 -15.23
C GLN A 153 2.90 17.01 -15.56
N ASN A 154 2.64 16.92 -16.86
CA ASN A 154 1.48 16.31 -17.47
C ASN A 154 1.86 14.97 -18.10
N TYR A 155 1.17 13.90 -17.76
CA TYR A 155 1.46 12.57 -18.29
C TYR A 155 0.28 11.99 -19.06
N ARG A 156 0.57 11.00 -19.91
CA ARG A 156 -0.43 10.19 -20.61
C ARG A 156 -0.21 8.69 -20.42
N SER A 157 0.91 8.30 -19.80
CA SER A 157 1.09 6.92 -19.39
C SER A 157 1.88 6.80 -18.09
N VAL A 158 1.65 5.68 -17.41
CA VAL A 158 2.32 5.30 -16.17
C VAL A 158 2.76 3.86 -16.33
N VAL A 159 4.06 3.61 -16.16
CA VAL A 159 4.65 2.27 -16.17
C VAL A 159 4.79 1.77 -14.73
N ILE A 160 4.38 0.55 -14.46
CA ILE A 160 4.43 -0.09 -13.15
C ILE A 160 5.19 -1.41 -13.31
N GLU A 161 6.26 -1.56 -12.56
CA GLU A 161 6.99 -2.83 -12.47
C GLU A 161 6.17 -3.85 -11.68
N VAL A 162 6.02 -5.06 -12.22
CA VAL A 162 5.31 -6.16 -11.55
C VAL A 162 6.31 -7.26 -11.20
N VAL A 163 6.45 -7.51 -9.90
CA VAL A 163 7.40 -8.49 -9.36
C VAL A 163 6.69 -9.64 -8.67
N ASP A 164 7.28 -10.83 -8.73
CA ASP A 164 6.84 -11.97 -7.92
C ASP A 164 7.26 -11.74 -6.46
N SER A 165 6.32 -11.26 -5.63
CA SER A 165 6.54 -11.08 -4.21
C SER A 165 5.26 -11.29 -3.42
N ASP A 166 5.33 -12.26 -2.51
CA ASP A 166 4.32 -12.47 -1.48
C ASP A 166 4.47 -11.54 -0.28
N SER A 167 5.64 -10.91 -0.14
CA SER A 167 5.88 -9.85 0.84
C SER A 167 5.40 -8.51 0.27
N PHE A 168 4.86 -7.64 1.11
CA PHE A 168 4.57 -6.27 0.70
C PHE A 168 5.90 -5.56 0.40
N ALA A 169 6.24 -5.45 -0.88
CA ALA A 169 7.47 -4.84 -1.34
C ALA A 169 7.24 -3.38 -1.74
N GLN A 170 8.33 -2.60 -1.76
CA GLN A 170 8.31 -1.26 -2.33
C GLN A 170 8.30 -1.37 -3.85
N ILE A 171 7.23 -0.89 -4.48
CA ILE A 171 7.12 -0.91 -5.94
C ILE A 171 7.64 0.39 -6.56
N ASN A 172 7.95 0.37 -7.84
CA ASN A 172 8.32 1.55 -8.61
C ASN A 172 7.18 1.88 -9.59
N VAL A 173 6.66 3.09 -9.49
CA VAL A 173 5.72 3.66 -10.46
C VAL A 173 6.47 4.71 -11.27
N TYR A 174 6.30 4.72 -12.58
CA TYR A 174 7.09 5.52 -13.51
C TYR A 174 6.13 6.36 -14.38
N PHE A 175 6.00 7.65 -14.10
CA PHE A 175 5.17 8.55 -14.90
C PHE A 175 5.92 8.94 -16.15
N ARG A 176 5.32 8.76 -17.31
CA ARG A 176 5.95 9.06 -18.59
C ARG A 176 5.57 10.47 -19.04
N TYR A 177 6.54 11.38 -19.02
CA TYR A 177 6.38 12.74 -19.56
C TYR A 177 7.00 12.80 -20.96
N ASN A 178 6.22 13.24 -21.95
CA ASN A 178 6.78 13.64 -23.23
C ASN A 178 7.23 15.09 -23.09
N ASP A 179 8.51 15.28 -22.77
CA ASP A 179 9.15 16.55 -23.05
C ASP A 179 9.53 16.53 -24.53
N SER A 180 8.99 17.48 -25.29
CA SER A 180 9.05 17.58 -26.75
C SER A 180 10.38 17.08 -27.35
N GLY A 181 10.37 15.90 -27.97
CA GLY A 181 11.46 15.36 -28.79
C GLY A 181 12.52 14.50 -28.08
N SER A 182 12.39 14.20 -26.79
CA SER A 182 13.31 13.30 -26.07
C SER A 182 12.75 11.88 -25.93
N THR A 183 13.58 10.86 -26.14
CA THR A 183 13.28 9.45 -25.79
C THR A 183 13.54 9.14 -24.31
N THR A 184 14.10 10.10 -23.58
CA THR A 184 14.36 9.99 -22.14
C THR A 184 13.12 10.45 -21.38
N TYR A 185 12.43 9.53 -20.71
CA TYR A 185 11.35 9.89 -19.80
C TYR A 185 11.92 10.10 -18.40
N SER A 186 11.50 11.18 -17.76
CA SER A 186 11.74 11.40 -16.33
C SER A 186 10.70 10.64 -15.53
N TYR A 187 11.05 10.15 -14.34
CA TYR A 187 10.14 9.32 -13.54
C TYR A 187 9.93 9.86 -12.15
N LEU A 188 8.86 9.37 -11.55
CA LEU A 188 8.49 9.69 -10.19
C LEU A 188 8.30 8.42 -9.39
N ARG A 189 9.31 8.02 -8.63
CA ARG A 189 9.28 6.78 -7.86
C ARG A 189 8.36 6.95 -6.65
N PHE A 190 7.14 6.40 -6.73
CA PHE A 190 6.31 6.18 -5.56
C PHE A 190 6.76 4.92 -4.84
N LEU A 191 7.23 5.09 -3.62
CA LEU A 191 7.50 3.99 -2.71
C LEU A 191 6.19 3.68 -1.97
N THR A 192 5.52 2.64 -2.45
CA THR A 192 4.31 2.11 -1.83
C THR A 192 4.44 0.60 -1.61
N PHE A 193 3.64 0.06 -0.70
CA PHE A 193 3.67 -1.33 -0.26
C PHE A 193 2.62 -2.14 -1.02
N ALA A 194 3.07 -3.17 -1.74
CA ALA A 194 2.16 -4.04 -2.48
C ALA A 194 2.57 -5.51 -2.43
N LYS A 195 1.58 -6.40 -2.39
CA LYS A 195 1.73 -7.85 -2.58
C LYS A 195 1.23 -8.20 -3.99
N GLN A 196 2.15 -8.51 -4.89
CA GLN A 196 1.83 -8.60 -6.33
C GLN A 196 1.83 -10.03 -6.90
N SER A 197 2.05 -11.06 -6.09
CA SER A 197 2.14 -12.46 -6.57
C SER A 197 0.95 -12.89 -7.44
N ALA A 198 -0.28 -12.61 -7.02
CA ALA A 198 -1.47 -12.95 -7.80
C ALA A 198 -1.56 -12.21 -9.15
N LEU A 199 -1.16 -10.93 -9.17
CA LEU A 199 -1.09 -10.15 -10.42
C LEU A 199 0.03 -10.70 -11.32
N TYR A 200 1.20 -10.96 -10.76
CA TYR A 200 2.34 -11.54 -11.48
C TYR A 200 1.96 -12.87 -12.14
N ASP A 201 1.39 -13.80 -11.37
CA ASP A 201 0.93 -15.11 -11.84
C ASP A 201 -0.10 -15.03 -12.96
N TYR A 202 -1.00 -14.04 -12.89
CA TYR A 202 -1.97 -13.80 -13.94
C TYR A 202 -1.30 -13.31 -15.22
N LEU A 203 -0.39 -12.33 -15.11
CA LEU A 203 0.32 -11.78 -16.26
C LEU A 203 1.22 -12.81 -16.96
N GLN A 204 1.80 -13.78 -16.23
CA GLN A 204 2.59 -14.86 -16.84
C GLN A 204 1.75 -15.85 -17.67
N LYS A 205 0.43 -15.87 -17.51
CA LYS A 205 -0.48 -16.79 -18.23
C LYS A 205 -1.07 -16.19 -19.50
N LEU A 206 -0.92 -14.87 -19.71
CA LEU A 206 -1.36 -14.13 -20.89
C LEU A 206 -0.35 -14.28 -22.02
#